data_AF-A0A1Z2TQJ8-F1
#
_entry.id   AF-A0A1Z2TQJ8-F1
#
_cell.length_a   1.000
_cell.length_b   1.000
_cell.length_c   1.000
_cell.angle_alpha   90.00
_cell.angle_beta   90.00
_cell.angle_gamma   90.00
#
_symmetry.space_group_name_H-M   'P 1'
#
loop_
_entity.id
_entity.type
_entity.pdbx_description
1 polymer ?
#
loop_
_entity_poly.entity_id
_entity_poly.type
_entity_poly.pdbx_seq_one_letter_code
_entity_poly.pdbx_strand_id
1 'polypeptide(L)'
;MGNIPKDFVVGPYEEFTVYFYIADDFGITVGKGKVEAYYRIDDGDWKPAYVRTAAAGENWSLYQSIIHRFYGESQNFYVFYRKINLPGAPPGSRIEFKIAVTDVEGHTSYSPVYSYYVANPGGPKVLIVDPSVEAMAFEKSLDSLMIQFNVSRSFYHYNLSDFEAVAEPLTKLKPWMLAEHHWEGLAKYYNIKIVSPDELSDALQSFQPQAVILSNLWLPEWGLSEDQISALEDYLETHHAGLVVTSGTMFDATNPQHIGSVDEPGLAKLLGLDPLILADAAKGELNLTQASVMVPFISTGYSLVLSEKGPFNGGTVDVNTYSTVGWQYVLSSTHFGIAKRSVSRFASENGLRMREMGESIKNLTGVQFNFSLSASMVLPEVLASMEVTDKGVVISHNGMVAEIPVERKLLERVRLLHALKGYAPMLLARTSDYSGGILATEGDYRAVYSSVELEAGSAEELSVLKELVDWTLNYEPVQMPEVVILANDIDWGIKGNLLAAHLGALGLSVRHVTADDFEAYRDSKIIIILGGPDAYDGVGGYVRQVLSPGEQSAVRNGERGMFVKTNVWTEGQVVVVLAGQDRWGTGGKTRDYMNGLDQSYLRILATFSASVS
;
A
#
# COMPACT_ATOMS: atom_id res chain seq x y z
N MET A 1 21.53 -0.89 26.58
CA MET A 1 20.72 -0.11 25.61
C MET A 1 21.59 0.98 25.01
N GLY A 2 21.50 1.24 23.71
CA GLY A 2 22.18 2.36 23.03
C GLY A 2 21.18 3.28 22.32
N ASN A 3 21.55 4.52 22.03
CA ASN A 3 20.72 5.40 21.19
C ASN A 3 20.99 5.17 19.70
N ILE A 4 19.93 5.30 18.92
CA ILE A 4 19.97 5.38 17.45
C ILE A 4 19.86 6.85 16.99
N PRO A 5 20.32 7.19 15.78
CA PRO A 5 20.03 8.50 15.20
C PRO A 5 18.52 8.69 15.07
N LYS A 6 18.07 9.94 15.21
CA LYS A 6 16.68 10.29 14.93
C LYS A 6 16.35 9.96 13.47
N ASP A 7 15.15 9.45 13.20
CA ASP A 7 14.65 9.08 11.87
C ASP A 7 15.52 8.01 11.15
N PHE A 8 16.35 7.27 11.89
CA PHE A 8 17.34 6.28 11.40
C PHE A 8 18.33 6.80 10.34
N VAL A 9 18.59 8.12 10.32
CA VAL A 9 19.47 8.74 9.31
C VAL A 9 20.47 9.72 9.89
N VAL A 10 21.61 9.86 9.22
CA VAL A 10 22.63 10.89 9.48
C VAL A 10 23.07 11.58 8.19
N GLY A 11 23.70 12.74 8.32
CA GLY A 11 24.31 13.45 7.21
C GLY A 11 25.61 12.79 6.72
N PRO A 12 26.04 13.08 5.48
CA PRO A 12 27.22 12.48 4.89
C PRO A 12 28.51 12.90 5.59
N TYR A 13 29.38 11.92 5.84
CA TYR A 13 30.67 12.08 6.50
C TYR A 13 30.60 12.68 7.91
N GLU A 14 29.42 12.68 8.54
CA GLU A 14 29.24 13.08 9.93
C GLU A 14 29.54 11.90 10.86
N GLU A 15 30.33 12.14 11.92
CA GLU A 15 30.48 11.15 12.98
C GLU A 15 29.20 11.07 13.81
N PHE A 16 28.76 9.85 14.13
CA PHE A 16 27.65 9.63 15.05
C PHE A 16 28.15 9.13 16.39
N THR A 17 27.74 9.78 17.47
CA THR A 17 28.08 9.33 18.84
C THR A 17 26.95 8.46 19.38
N VAL A 18 27.24 7.17 19.60
CA VAL A 18 26.36 6.26 20.32
C VAL A 18 26.71 6.34 21.79
N TYR A 19 25.78 6.83 22.59
CA TYR A 19 25.74 6.68 24.03
C TYR A 19 25.02 5.39 24.38
N PHE A 20 25.54 4.69 25.36
CA PHE A 20 24.91 3.47 25.85
C PHE A 20 25.17 3.26 27.33
N TYR A 21 24.29 2.45 27.88
CA TYR A 21 24.18 2.22 29.30
C TYR A 21 24.14 0.74 29.61
N ILE A 22 24.78 0.41 30.73
CA ILE A 22 24.90 -0.93 31.28
C ILE A 22 24.47 -0.85 32.75
N ALA A 23 23.51 -1.68 33.14
CA ALA A 23 23.18 -1.96 34.54
C ALA A 23 23.52 -3.42 34.81
N ASP A 24 24.22 -3.65 35.92
CA ASP A 24 24.70 -4.98 36.33
C ASP A 24 24.77 -5.03 37.87
N ASP A 25 24.44 -6.16 38.48
CA ASP A 25 24.41 -6.36 39.94
C ASP A 25 25.77 -6.75 40.53
N PHE A 26 26.69 -7.31 39.74
CA PHE A 26 28.03 -7.73 40.17
C PHE A 26 29.16 -6.78 39.72
N GLY A 27 28.88 -5.93 38.72
CA GLY A 27 29.79 -4.97 38.11
C GLY A 27 30.51 -5.50 36.86
N ILE A 28 31.15 -4.59 36.11
CA ILE A 28 31.84 -4.91 34.84
C ILE A 28 33.33 -4.50 34.83
N THR A 29 33.88 -4.07 35.97
CA THR A 29 35.16 -3.31 36.02
C THR A 29 36.37 -4.06 36.59
N VAL A 30 36.27 -5.34 36.96
CA VAL A 30 37.38 -6.09 37.58
C VAL A 30 37.55 -7.49 36.97
N GLY A 31 38.79 -7.93 36.72
CA GLY A 31 39.08 -9.30 36.27
C GLY A 31 38.78 -9.55 34.78
N LYS A 32 37.80 -10.42 34.48
CA LYS A 32 37.41 -10.84 33.11
C LYS A 32 36.33 -9.94 32.47
N GLY A 33 35.76 -9.00 33.21
CA GLY A 33 34.72 -8.11 32.72
C GLY A 33 35.23 -7.19 31.60
N LYS A 34 34.41 -6.98 30.56
CA LYS A 34 34.78 -6.20 29.37
C LYS A 34 33.57 -5.54 28.73
N VAL A 35 33.78 -4.36 28.20
CA VAL A 35 32.80 -3.64 27.37
C VAL A 35 33.39 -3.48 25.99
N GLU A 36 32.76 -4.11 25.02
CA GLU A 36 33.17 -4.08 23.63
C GLU A 36 32.04 -3.52 22.78
N ALA A 37 32.41 -2.84 21.72
CA ALA A 37 31.47 -2.32 20.75
C ALA A 37 32.03 -2.56 19.36
N TYR A 38 31.14 -2.84 18.42
CA TYR A 38 31.50 -3.16 17.06
C TYR A 38 30.58 -2.40 16.11
N TYR A 39 31.12 -2.07 14.94
CA TYR A 39 30.35 -1.52 13.84
C TYR A 39 30.78 -2.13 12.52
N ARG A 40 29.92 -2.06 11.52
CA ARG A 40 30.26 -2.37 10.13
C ARG A 40 29.53 -1.40 9.20
N ILE A 41 30.05 -1.30 7.98
CA ILE A 41 29.50 -0.46 6.92
C ILE A 41 29.26 -1.37 5.72
N ASP A 42 28.08 -1.29 5.12
CA ASP A 42 27.69 -1.99 3.89
C ASP A 42 28.00 -3.49 3.92
N ASP A 43 27.55 -4.16 4.99
CA ASP A 43 27.76 -5.60 5.27
C ASP A 43 29.21 -6.08 5.34
N GLY A 44 30.16 -5.14 5.43
CA GLY A 44 31.58 -5.47 5.63
C GLY A 44 31.86 -6.13 6.98
N ASP A 45 33.14 -6.44 7.21
CA ASP A 45 33.57 -7.05 8.46
C ASP A 45 33.28 -6.16 9.68
N TRP A 46 32.89 -6.80 10.78
CA TRP A 46 32.75 -6.14 12.08
C TRP A 46 34.10 -5.57 12.54
N LYS A 47 34.13 -4.25 12.74
CA LYS A 47 35.28 -3.50 13.23
C LYS A 47 35.06 -3.10 14.68
N PRO A 48 36.10 -3.17 15.54
CA PRO A 48 35.99 -2.69 16.91
C PRO A 48 35.82 -1.17 16.94
N ALA A 49 34.89 -0.68 17.77
CA ALA A 49 34.74 0.72 18.13
C ALA A 49 35.37 0.99 19.50
N TYR A 50 36.12 2.09 19.63
CA TYR A 50 36.81 2.40 20.88
C TYR A 50 35.83 2.96 21.93
N VAL A 51 35.56 2.16 22.96
CA VAL A 51 34.64 2.49 24.04
C VAL A 51 35.28 3.50 25.01
N ARG A 52 34.56 4.59 25.27
CA ARG A 52 34.97 5.65 26.22
C ARG A 52 33.96 5.77 27.36
N THR A 53 34.41 6.26 28.50
CA THR A 53 33.49 6.69 29.57
C THR A 53 32.78 7.96 29.10
N ALA A 54 31.48 8.03 29.36
CA ALA A 54 30.68 9.23 29.15
C ALA A 54 30.24 9.79 30.51
N ALA A 55 30.10 11.11 30.62
CA ALA A 55 29.46 11.72 31.79
C ALA A 55 27.93 11.72 31.63
N ALA A 56 27.20 11.56 32.74
CA ALA A 56 25.73 11.46 32.73
C ALA A 56 25.03 12.68 32.09
N GLY A 57 25.66 13.85 32.11
CA GLY A 57 25.13 15.07 31.48
C GLY A 57 25.33 15.17 29.97
N GLU A 58 26.11 14.28 29.33
CA GLU A 58 26.41 14.37 27.89
C GLU A 58 25.20 13.99 27.01
N ASN A 59 24.36 13.06 27.46
CA ASN A 59 23.08 12.76 26.83
C ASN A 59 22.04 12.45 27.92
N TRP A 60 21.46 13.53 28.42
CA TRP A 60 20.53 13.51 29.55
C TRP A 60 19.22 12.77 29.26
N SER A 61 18.73 12.82 28.02
CA SER A 61 17.49 12.12 27.65
C SER A 61 17.65 10.60 27.75
N LEU A 62 18.75 10.04 27.23
CA LEU A 62 19.06 8.61 27.38
C LEU A 62 19.30 8.24 28.84
N TYR A 63 20.02 9.07 29.59
CA TYR A 63 20.23 8.83 31.02
C TYR A 63 18.91 8.75 31.79
N GLN A 64 18.01 9.71 31.55
CA GLN A 64 16.69 9.76 32.16
C GLN A 64 15.82 8.59 31.71
N SER A 65 15.79 8.26 30.42
CA SER A 65 14.95 7.16 29.92
C SER A 65 15.29 5.82 30.58
N ILE A 66 16.53 5.66 31.05
CA ILE A 66 16.99 4.43 31.69
C ILE A 66 16.78 4.45 33.20
N ILE A 67 17.09 5.56 33.89
CA ILE A 67 16.77 5.67 35.33
C ILE A 67 15.26 5.53 35.56
N HIS A 68 14.43 6.06 34.66
CA HIS A 68 12.97 5.88 34.68
C HIS A 68 12.50 4.43 34.70
N ARG A 69 13.35 3.49 34.27
CA ARG A 69 13.02 2.06 34.27
C ARG A 69 13.21 1.40 35.63
N PHE A 70 13.96 2.00 36.55
CA PHE A 70 14.34 1.41 37.85
C PHE A 70 13.73 2.15 39.06
N TYR A 71 12.73 3.02 38.87
CA TYR A 71 12.15 3.79 39.98
C TYR A 71 11.41 2.90 40.98
N GLY A 72 11.79 2.99 42.26
CA GLY A 72 11.12 2.36 43.39
C GLY A 72 11.84 1.14 43.97
N GLU A 73 12.97 0.73 43.41
CA GLU A 73 13.73 -0.43 43.90
C GLU A 73 14.76 -0.09 44.97
N SER A 74 14.94 -1.00 45.93
CA SER A 74 16.04 -0.99 46.93
C SER A 74 17.31 -1.70 46.42
N GLN A 75 17.40 -1.96 45.11
CA GLN A 75 18.46 -2.78 44.53
C GLN A 75 19.65 -1.92 44.10
N ASN A 76 20.87 -2.33 44.47
CA ASN A 76 22.10 -1.62 44.16
C ASN A 76 22.68 -2.14 42.84
N PHE A 77 22.25 -1.58 41.71
CA PHE A 77 22.91 -1.82 40.43
C PHE A 77 24.20 -1.00 40.32
N TYR A 78 25.25 -1.62 39.79
CA TYR A 78 26.37 -0.90 39.21
C TYR A 78 25.99 -0.39 37.83
N VAL A 79 26.09 0.93 37.69
CA VAL A 79 25.67 1.65 36.49
C VAL A 79 26.89 2.17 35.76
N PHE A 80 27.01 1.82 34.48
CA PHE A 80 28.12 2.27 33.65
C PHE A 80 27.61 3.01 32.42
N TYR A 81 28.09 4.25 32.29
CA TYR A 81 27.78 5.10 31.15
C TYR A 81 28.98 5.15 30.19
N ARG A 82 28.72 4.85 28.93
CA ARG A 82 29.75 4.68 27.90
C ARG A 82 29.31 5.34 26.61
N LYS A 83 30.29 5.62 25.75
CA LYS A 83 30.06 6.08 24.39
C LYS A 83 31.07 5.52 23.40
N ILE A 84 30.67 5.46 22.14
CA ILE A 84 31.52 5.23 20.98
C ILE A 84 31.23 6.28 19.92
N ASN A 85 32.25 6.61 19.13
CA ASN A 85 32.07 7.39 17.91
C ASN A 85 32.13 6.43 16.73
N LEU A 86 31.09 6.45 15.91
CA LEU A 86 31.04 5.74 14.64
C LEU A 86 31.52 6.69 13.53
N PRO A 87 32.37 6.21 12.61
CA PRO A 87 32.90 7.07 11.55
C PRO A 87 31.80 7.48 10.58
N GLY A 88 31.92 8.66 10.01
CA GLY A 88 31.06 9.10 8.91
C GLY A 88 31.31 8.30 7.63
N ALA A 89 30.26 8.17 6.82
CA ALA A 89 30.26 7.43 5.55
C ALA A 89 29.61 8.27 4.43
N PRO A 90 29.83 7.95 3.14
CA PRO A 90 29.17 8.64 2.03
C PRO A 90 27.65 8.37 1.99
N PRO A 91 26.85 9.19 1.27
CA PRO A 91 25.43 8.89 1.02
C PRO A 91 25.23 7.51 0.41
N GLY A 92 24.18 6.83 0.85
CA GLY A 92 23.88 5.47 0.42
C GLY A 92 24.71 4.39 1.09
N SER A 93 25.28 4.68 2.26
CA SER A 93 25.86 3.68 3.14
C SER A 93 24.88 3.27 4.25
N ARG A 94 24.91 2.00 4.62
CA ARG A 94 24.27 1.43 5.81
C ARG A 94 25.32 1.20 6.89
N ILE A 95 25.09 1.74 8.08
CA ILE A 95 25.94 1.49 9.25
C ILE A 95 25.16 0.63 10.23
N GLU A 96 25.78 -0.46 10.67
CA GLU A 96 25.28 -1.29 11.76
C GLU A 96 26.23 -1.25 12.94
N PHE A 97 25.69 -1.30 14.15
CA PHE A 97 26.50 -1.39 15.37
C PHE A 97 25.85 -2.28 16.42
N LYS A 98 26.70 -2.85 17.28
CA LYS A 98 26.28 -3.64 18.44
C LYS A 98 27.25 -3.50 19.59
N ILE A 99 26.75 -3.73 20.80
CA ILE A 99 27.51 -3.66 22.05
C ILE A 99 27.49 -5.05 22.69
N ALA A 100 28.64 -5.48 23.18
CA ALA A 100 28.81 -6.70 23.96
C ALA A 100 29.37 -6.34 25.33
N VAL A 101 28.73 -6.85 26.37
CA VAL A 101 29.15 -6.63 27.76
C VAL A 101 29.36 -7.99 28.40
N THR A 102 30.54 -8.20 28.98
CA THR A 102 30.82 -9.35 29.84
C THR A 102 30.95 -8.88 31.28
N ASP A 103 30.18 -9.48 32.18
CA ASP A 103 30.25 -9.22 33.62
C ASP A 103 31.52 -9.82 34.27
N VAL A 104 31.70 -9.61 35.57
CA VAL A 104 32.83 -10.19 36.31
C VAL A 104 32.76 -11.72 36.47
N GLU A 105 31.57 -12.31 36.33
CA GLU A 105 31.33 -13.75 36.42
C GLU A 105 31.58 -14.48 35.09
N GLY A 106 31.67 -13.74 33.98
CA GLY A 106 31.93 -14.23 32.64
C GLY A 106 30.68 -14.38 31.76
N HIS A 107 29.51 -13.94 32.21
CA HIS A 107 28.31 -13.92 31.38
C HIS A 107 28.36 -12.77 30.39
N THR A 108 27.97 -13.01 29.14
CA THR A 108 27.97 -11.99 28.09
C THR A 108 26.56 -11.66 27.65
N SER A 109 26.24 -10.37 27.60
CA SER A 109 24.99 -9.84 27.06
C SER A 109 25.27 -8.98 25.83
N TYR A 110 24.32 -8.99 24.90
CA TYR A 110 24.40 -8.24 23.65
C TYR A 110 23.26 -7.22 23.58
N SER A 111 23.54 -6.06 22.99
CA SER A 111 22.48 -5.17 22.53
C SER A 111 21.78 -5.72 21.28
N PRO A 112 20.62 -5.17 20.89
CA PRO A 112 20.16 -5.25 19.50
C PRO A 112 21.26 -4.82 18.52
N VAL A 113 21.15 -5.29 17.28
CA VAL A 113 22.02 -4.89 16.17
C VAL A 113 21.38 -3.72 15.45
N TYR A 114 21.62 -2.52 15.95
CA TYR A 114 21.02 -1.31 15.40
C TYR A 114 21.59 -0.98 14.02
N SER A 115 20.75 -0.47 13.13
CA SER A 115 21.12 0.03 11.81
C SER A 115 20.68 1.48 11.63
N TYR A 116 21.40 2.22 10.79
CA TYR A 116 20.98 3.53 10.28
C TYR A 116 21.63 3.79 8.93
N TYR A 117 21.13 4.79 8.22
CA TYR A 117 21.52 5.07 6.83
C TYR A 117 22.12 6.47 6.69
N VAL A 118 23.01 6.65 5.73
CA VAL A 118 23.51 7.98 5.35
C VAL A 118 22.68 8.52 4.20
N ALA A 119 21.88 9.55 4.48
CA ALA A 119 21.00 10.16 3.49
C ALA A 119 21.75 11.19 2.61
N ASN A 120 21.25 11.42 1.39
CA ASN A 120 21.71 12.50 0.53
C ASN A 120 20.89 13.77 0.80
N PRO A 121 21.39 14.75 1.58
CA PRO A 121 20.61 15.94 1.95
C PRO A 121 20.26 16.84 0.76
N GLY A 122 20.97 16.71 -0.37
CA GLY A 122 20.71 17.46 -1.59
C GLY A 122 19.64 16.83 -2.51
N GLY A 123 19.17 15.62 -2.19
CA GLY A 123 18.14 14.93 -2.96
C GLY A 123 16.71 15.36 -2.60
N PRO A 124 15.70 14.97 -3.41
CA PRO A 124 14.30 15.11 -3.05
C PRO A 124 14.00 14.47 -1.69
N LYS A 125 13.03 15.05 -0.96
CA LYS A 125 12.63 14.54 0.36
C LYS A 125 11.69 13.35 0.21
N VAL A 126 12.08 12.19 0.71
CA VAL A 126 11.27 10.97 0.68
C VAL A 126 11.06 10.47 2.11
N LEU A 127 9.81 10.42 2.56
CA LEU A 127 9.46 9.85 3.85
C LEU A 127 9.19 8.37 3.69
N ILE A 128 9.82 7.54 4.50
CA ILE A 128 9.61 6.09 4.53
C ILE A 128 8.95 5.76 5.86
N VAL A 129 7.75 5.18 5.80
CA VAL A 129 7.09 4.59 6.96
C VAL A 129 7.43 3.12 6.94
N ASP A 130 8.39 2.72 7.78
CA ASP A 130 8.90 1.35 7.82
C ASP A 130 9.39 0.98 9.23
N PRO A 131 8.50 0.40 10.05
CA PRO A 131 8.84 -0.07 11.40
C PRO A 131 9.72 -1.35 11.37
N SER A 132 9.92 -1.98 10.21
CA SER A 132 10.76 -3.18 10.12
C SER A 132 12.24 -2.88 10.39
N VAL A 133 12.71 -1.65 10.15
CA VAL A 133 14.10 -1.25 10.42
C VAL A 133 14.43 -1.41 11.90
N GLU A 134 13.53 -1.01 12.78
CA GLU A 134 13.67 -1.23 14.22
C GLU A 134 13.54 -2.72 14.58
N ALA A 135 12.52 -3.38 14.05
CA ALA A 135 12.26 -4.79 14.33
C ALA A 135 13.43 -5.70 13.95
N MET A 136 14.08 -5.45 12.81
CA MET A 136 15.25 -6.20 12.35
C MET A 136 16.47 -6.03 13.26
N ALA A 137 16.57 -4.92 14.00
CA ALA A 137 17.62 -4.77 15.01
C ALA A 137 17.45 -5.77 16.16
N PHE A 138 16.21 -6.06 16.54
CA PHE A 138 15.87 -7.03 17.58
C PHE A 138 15.94 -8.46 17.07
N GLU A 139 15.43 -8.73 15.86
CA GLU A 139 15.40 -10.06 15.24
C GLU A 139 16.79 -10.72 15.27
N LYS A 140 17.82 -9.97 14.84
CA LYS A 140 19.23 -10.42 14.78
C LYS A 140 19.81 -10.84 16.14
N SER A 141 19.15 -10.53 17.25
CA SER A 141 19.57 -10.87 18.62
C SER A 141 18.43 -11.39 19.49
N LEU A 142 17.31 -11.83 18.89
CA LEU A 142 16.05 -12.07 19.58
C LEU A 142 16.18 -13.10 20.70
N ASP A 143 16.79 -14.26 20.42
CA ASP A 143 16.96 -15.32 21.43
C ASP A 143 17.74 -14.82 22.66
N SER A 144 18.83 -14.10 22.42
CA SER A 144 19.66 -13.54 23.50
C SER A 144 18.90 -12.49 24.31
N LEU A 145 18.14 -11.63 23.63
CA LEU A 145 17.36 -10.57 24.27
C LEU A 145 16.21 -11.17 25.09
N MET A 146 15.49 -12.15 24.57
CA MET A 146 14.40 -12.81 25.28
C MET A 146 14.89 -13.59 26.51
N ILE A 147 16.03 -14.27 26.42
CA ILE A 147 16.66 -14.89 27.60
C ILE A 147 17.00 -13.82 28.63
N GLN A 148 17.60 -12.71 28.21
CA GLN A 148 17.96 -11.62 29.09
C GLN A 148 16.72 -11.02 29.78
N PHE A 149 15.64 -10.75 29.06
CA PHE A 149 14.40 -10.20 29.61
C PHE A 149 13.76 -11.16 30.61
N ASN A 150 13.65 -12.45 30.28
CA ASN A 150 13.01 -13.45 31.13
C ASN A 150 13.79 -13.72 32.43
N VAL A 151 15.11 -13.85 32.32
CA VAL A 151 15.98 -14.02 33.50
C VAL A 151 15.89 -12.78 34.37
N SER A 152 16.08 -11.60 33.78
CA SER A 152 16.14 -10.36 34.55
C SER A 152 14.79 -10.05 35.22
N ARG A 153 13.66 -10.33 34.58
CA ARG A 153 12.29 -10.19 35.16
C ARG A 153 12.06 -11.11 36.37
N SER A 154 12.78 -12.22 36.46
CA SER A 154 12.68 -13.17 37.58
C SER A 154 13.36 -12.66 38.86
N PHE A 155 14.27 -11.69 38.73
CA PHE A 155 15.09 -11.20 39.85
C PHE A 155 14.91 -9.69 40.12
N TYR A 156 14.43 -8.92 39.15
CA TYR A 156 14.41 -7.46 39.19
C TYR A 156 13.07 -6.88 38.77
N HIS A 157 12.63 -5.80 39.44
CA HIS A 157 11.48 -5.00 39.03
C HIS A 157 11.95 -3.78 38.23
N TYR A 158 12.01 -3.92 36.91
CA TYR A 158 12.26 -2.82 35.99
C TYR A 158 11.18 -2.72 34.91
N ASN A 159 11.10 -1.59 34.22
CA ASN A 159 10.21 -1.40 33.08
C ASN A 159 10.96 -1.50 31.72
N LEU A 160 10.73 -2.59 30.97
CA LEU A 160 11.19 -2.78 29.59
C LEU A 160 10.01 -2.93 28.60
N SER A 161 8.83 -2.40 28.93
CA SER A 161 7.62 -2.63 28.13
C SER A 161 7.75 -2.17 26.67
N ASP A 162 8.54 -1.15 26.40
CA ASP A 162 8.84 -0.65 25.06
C ASP A 162 9.71 -1.63 24.25
N PHE A 163 10.74 -2.23 24.86
CA PHE A 163 11.55 -3.27 24.21
C PHE A 163 10.75 -4.56 24.00
N GLU A 164 9.91 -4.91 24.97
CA GLU A 164 9.03 -6.07 24.89
C GLU A 164 7.97 -5.89 23.80
N ALA A 165 7.44 -4.66 23.63
CA ALA A 165 6.50 -4.34 22.56
C ALA A 165 7.09 -4.60 21.16
N VAL A 166 8.40 -4.41 20.97
CA VAL A 166 9.09 -4.74 19.71
C VAL A 166 9.44 -6.23 19.65
N ALA A 167 9.95 -6.83 20.72
CA ALA A 167 10.48 -8.20 20.70
C ALA A 167 9.40 -9.29 20.74
N GLU A 168 8.34 -9.11 21.54
CA GLU A 168 7.32 -10.15 21.75
C GLU A 168 6.59 -10.56 20.47
N PRO A 169 6.17 -9.64 19.56
CA PRO A 169 5.59 -10.03 18.28
C PRO A 169 6.51 -10.92 17.45
N LEU A 170 7.82 -10.61 17.41
CA LEU A 170 8.82 -11.35 16.64
C LEU A 170 8.93 -12.81 17.08
N THR A 171 8.72 -13.11 18.37
CA THR A 171 8.74 -14.50 18.89
C THR A 171 7.63 -15.37 18.32
N LYS A 172 6.58 -14.76 17.76
CA LYS A 172 5.41 -15.45 17.17
C LYS A 172 5.58 -15.66 15.67
N LEU A 173 6.62 -15.09 15.06
CA LEU A 173 6.88 -15.14 13.63
C LEU A 173 7.82 -16.30 13.29
N LYS A 174 7.81 -16.69 12.02
CA LYS A 174 8.84 -17.54 11.44
C LYS A 174 9.94 -16.67 10.83
N PRO A 175 11.22 -17.08 10.85
CA PRO A 175 12.32 -16.29 10.30
C PRO A 175 12.12 -15.87 8.84
N TRP A 176 11.40 -16.67 8.04
CA TRP A 176 11.15 -16.37 6.63
C TRP A 176 10.14 -15.24 6.40
N MET A 177 9.39 -14.83 7.43
CA MET A 177 8.31 -13.83 7.35
C MET A 177 8.81 -12.39 7.48
N LEU A 178 10.10 -12.21 7.76
CA LEU A 178 10.76 -10.91 7.83
C LEU A 178 11.95 -10.91 6.88
N ALA A 179 12.16 -9.78 6.23
CA ALA A 179 13.28 -9.55 5.34
C ALA A 179 13.97 -8.24 5.72
N GLU A 180 15.27 -8.16 5.46
CA GLU A 180 16.02 -6.93 5.68
C GLU A 180 15.78 -5.97 4.51
N HIS A 181 15.41 -4.72 4.81
CA HIS A 181 15.18 -3.70 3.81
C HIS A 181 16.45 -2.88 3.53
N HIS A 182 16.70 -2.60 2.26
CA HIS A 182 17.92 -2.02 1.73
C HIS A 182 17.77 -0.54 1.38
N TRP A 183 17.39 0.28 2.37
CA TRP A 183 17.17 1.71 2.18
C TRP A 183 18.40 2.51 1.81
N GLU A 184 19.61 1.95 1.98
CA GLU A 184 20.85 2.53 1.46
C GLU A 184 20.78 2.74 -0.07
N GLY A 185 20.05 1.89 -0.78
CA GLY A 185 19.83 2.01 -2.22
C GLY A 185 19.12 3.31 -2.61
N LEU A 186 18.19 3.78 -1.77
CA LEU A 186 17.48 5.05 -1.96
C LEU A 186 18.20 6.23 -1.29
N ALA A 187 18.78 6.03 -0.11
CA ALA A 187 19.51 7.05 0.66
C ALA A 187 20.66 7.68 -0.15
N LYS A 188 21.23 6.94 -1.11
CA LYS A 188 22.20 7.44 -2.08
C LYS A 188 21.70 8.63 -2.90
N TYR A 189 20.42 8.64 -3.24
CA TYR A 189 19.82 9.59 -4.18
C TYR A 189 18.95 10.63 -3.48
N TYR A 190 18.26 10.23 -2.41
CA TYR A 190 17.23 11.05 -1.77
C TYR A 190 17.63 11.49 -0.36
N ASN A 191 17.04 12.59 0.07
CA ASN A 191 17.01 12.96 1.47
C ASN A 191 15.89 12.13 2.11
N ILE A 192 16.25 11.00 2.70
CA ILE A 192 15.28 10.09 3.30
C ILE A 192 15.12 10.35 4.79
N LYS A 193 13.94 10.02 5.31
CA LYS A 193 13.69 9.77 6.73
C LYS A 193 12.92 8.48 6.87
N ILE A 194 13.23 7.71 7.90
CA ILE A 194 12.52 6.48 8.21
C ILE A 194 11.84 6.65 9.56
N VAL A 195 10.54 6.41 9.61
CA VAL A 195 9.72 6.62 10.81
C VAL A 195 8.77 5.45 11.03
N SER A 196 8.31 5.30 12.27
CA SER A 196 7.23 4.37 12.60
C SER A 196 5.86 4.98 12.26
N PRO A 197 4.80 4.15 12.12
CA PRO A 197 3.43 4.61 11.84
C PRO A 197 2.94 5.77 12.73
N ASP A 198 3.19 5.69 14.04
CA ASP A 198 2.78 6.68 15.04
C ASP A 198 3.42 8.06 14.83
N GLU A 199 4.58 8.11 14.17
CA GLU A 199 5.31 9.34 13.85
C GLU A 199 4.90 9.96 12.50
N LEU A 200 4.07 9.27 11.69
CA LEU A 200 3.72 9.69 10.32
C LEU A 200 3.20 11.13 10.28
N SER A 201 2.22 11.48 11.11
CA SER A 201 1.58 12.80 11.07
C SER A 201 2.57 13.93 11.39
N ASP A 202 3.43 13.72 12.39
CA ASP A 202 4.46 14.69 12.77
C ASP A 202 5.56 14.79 11.70
N ALA A 203 5.89 13.67 11.06
CA ALA A 203 6.87 13.62 9.97
C ALA A 203 6.35 14.34 8.72
N LEU A 204 5.08 14.17 8.33
CA LEU A 204 4.46 14.89 7.22
C LEU A 204 4.58 16.42 7.41
N GLN A 205 4.28 16.91 8.62
CA GLN A 205 4.33 18.35 8.93
C GLN A 205 5.76 18.88 9.01
N SER A 206 6.66 18.17 9.70
CA SER A 206 8.00 18.67 10.01
C SER A 206 9.00 18.45 8.89
N PHE A 207 8.88 17.34 8.16
CA PHE A 207 9.78 17.00 7.06
C PHE A 207 9.30 17.57 5.72
N GLN A 208 7.98 17.64 5.52
CA GLN A 208 7.34 18.03 4.25
C GLN A 208 7.89 17.21 3.07
N PRO A 209 7.66 15.87 3.06
CA PRO A 209 8.13 15.02 1.99
C PRO A 209 7.48 15.32 0.64
N GLN A 210 8.22 15.09 -0.43
CA GLN A 210 7.72 15.13 -1.81
C GLN A 210 7.18 13.78 -2.26
N ALA A 211 7.60 12.69 -1.61
CA ALA A 211 7.03 11.36 -1.78
C ALA A 211 7.02 10.61 -0.44
N VAL A 212 6.01 9.76 -0.26
CA VAL A 212 5.84 8.88 0.91
C VAL A 212 5.87 7.42 0.46
N ILE A 213 6.66 6.59 1.15
CA ILE A 213 6.71 5.15 0.97
C ILE A 213 6.10 4.48 2.20
N LEU A 214 5.05 3.68 2.01
CA LEU A 214 4.47 2.80 3.04
C LEU A 214 4.99 1.39 2.84
N SER A 215 6.01 1.01 3.61
CA SER A 215 6.74 -0.24 3.39
C SER A 215 6.26 -1.35 4.30
N ASN A 216 5.75 -2.42 3.70
CA ASN A 216 5.50 -3.71 4.35
C ASN A 216 4.77 -3.64 5.71
N LEU A 217 3.74 -2.79 5.82
CA LEU A 217 3.01 -2.52 7.07
C LEU A 217 2.02 -3.65 7.42
N TRP A 218 2.50 -4.89 7.48
CA TRP A 218 1.66 -6.09 7.60
C TRP A 218 1.48 -6.59 9.04
N LEU A 219 2.34 -6.22 10.00
CA LEU A 219 2.05 -6.54 11.41
C LEU A 219 0.91 -5.65 11.94
N PRO A 220 0.07 -6.15 12.86
CA PRO A 220 -1.05 -5.36 13.40
C PRO A 220 -0.60 -4.02 14.00
N GLU A 221 0.50 -4.02 14.74
CA GLU A 221 1.09 -2.82 15.36
C GLU A 221 1.78 -1.89 14.34
N TRP A 222 1.99 -2.35 13.10
CA TRP A 222 2.55 -1.56 12.01
C TRP A 222 1.49 -0.88 11.15
N GLY A 223 0.22 -1.25 11.35
CA GLY A 223 -0.89 -0.67 10.60
C GLY A 223 -1.06 0.82 10.86
N LEU A 224 -1.45 1.56 9.82
CA LEU A 224 -1.96 2.91 9.96
C LEU A 224 -3.39 2.87 10.51
N SER A 225 -3.72 3.82 11.39
CA SER A 225 -5.09 4.11 11.78
C SER A 225 -5.84 4.89 10.70
N GLU A 226 -7.17 4.94 10.79
CA GLU A 226 -8.01 5.75 9.89
C GLU A 226 -7.64 7.23 9.90
N ASP A 227 -7.33 7.78 11.08
CA ASP A 227 -6.88 9.17 11.24
C ASP A 227 -5.55 9.42 10.49
N GLN A 228 -4.63 8.46 10.55
CA GLN A 228 -3.35 8.55 9.85
C GLN A 228 -3.51 8.42 8.34
N ILE A 229 -4.41 7.53 7.88
CA ILE A 229 -4.75 7.39 6.45
C ILE A 229 -5.38 8.69 5.93
N SER A 230 -6.28 9.29 6.71
CA SER A 230 -6.93 10.57 6.36
C SER A 230 -5.91 11.71 6.30
N ALA A 231 -5.01 11.80 7.29
CA ALA A 231 -3.95 12.80 7.30
C ALA A 231 -2.99 12.65 6.11
N LEU A 232 -2.70 11.40 5.70
CA LEU A 232 -1.92 11.10 4.51
C LEU A 232 -2.68 11.52 3.24
N GLU A 233 -3.96 11.18 3.10
CA GLU A 233 -4.79 11.59 1.96
C GLU A 233 -4.77 13.11 1.77
N ASP A 234 -5.10 13.85 2.84
CA ASP A 234 -5.09 15.32 2.83
C ASP A 234 -3.73 15.89 2.43
N TYR A 235 -2.64 15.30 2.93
CA TYR A 235 -1.29 15.73 2.62
C TYR A 235 -0.96 15.50 1.13
N LEU A 236 -1.23 14.30 0.61
CA LEU A 236 -0.96 13.91 -0.78
C LEU A 236 -1.72 14.81 -1.75
N GLU A 237 -3.01 15.06 -1.51
CA GLU A 237 -3.84 15.91 -2.37
C GLU A 237 -3.41 17.39 -2.32
N THR A 238 -3.09 17.91 -1.14
CA THR A 238 -2.72 19.32 -0.96
C THR A 238 -1.34 19.65 -1.52
N HIS A 239 -0.39 18.73 -1.40
CA HIS A 239 1.01 18.96 -1.77
C HIS A 239 1.41 18.30 -3.10
N HIS A 240 0.49 17.56 -3.72
CA HIS A 240 0.76 16.72 -4.89
C HIS A 240 1.92 15.74 -4.65
N ALA A 241 2.07 15.28 -3.41
CA ALA A 241 3.17 14.41 -3.02
C ALA A 241 2.93 12.98 -3.54
N GLY A 242 3.99 12.31 -3.98
CA GLY A 242 3.92 10.94 -4.48
C GLY A 242 3.64 9.91 -3.38
N LEU A 243 2.99 8.80 -3.74
CA LEU A 243 2.75 7.66 -2.84
C LEU A 243 3.29 6.36 -3.45
N VAL A 244 4.07 5.60 -2.69
CA VAL A 244 4.48 4.23 -3.03
C VAL A 244 4.07 3.30 -1.88
N VAL A 245 3.35 2.23 -2.19
CA VAL A 245 2.91 1.22 -1.21
C VAL A 245 3.43 -0.15 -1.63
N THR A 246 4.09 -0.88 -0.72
CA THR A 246 4.72 -2.17 -1.04
C THR A 246 3.93 -3.38 -0.53
N SER A 247 4.41 -4.58 -0.91
CA SER A 247 3.73 -5.88 -0.89
C SER A 247 2.88 -6.16 0.36
N GLY A 248 3.44 -6.10 1.57
CA GLY A 248 2.71 -6.48 2.79
C GLY A 248 1.73 -5.43 3.31
N THR A 249 1.85 -4.16 2.90
CA THR A 249 1.04 -3.07 3.46
C THR A 249 -0.45 -3.29 3.26
N MET A 250 -0.89 -3.95 2.19
CA MET A 250 -2.31 -4.17 1.93
C MET A 250 -2.87 -5.46 2.58
N PHE A 251 -2.12 -6.15 3.45
CA PHE A 251 -2.55 -7.43 4.02
C PHE A 251 -3.71 -7.28 5.03
N ASP A 252 -4.89 -7.78 4.64
CA ASP A 252 -6.15 -7.54 5.38
C ASP A 252 -6.48 -8.57 6.45
N ALA A 253 -5.66 -9.61 6.65
CA ALA A 253 -5.82 -10.50 7.81
C ALA A 253 -5.37 -9.84 9.12
N THR A 254 -4.44 -8.89 9.03
CA THR A 254 -3.84 -8.18 10.16
C THR A 254 -4.30 -6.74 10.22
N ASN A 255 -4.37 -6.06 9.08
CA ASN A 255 -4.72 -4.64 8.96
C ASN A 255 -5.89 -4.42 7.97
N PRO A 256 -7.12 -4.89 8.30
CA PRO A 256 -8.28 -4.77 7.40
C PRO A 256 -8.62 -3.31 7.04
N GLN A 257 -8.35 -2.36 7.92
CA GLN A 257 -8.57 -0.93 7.70
C GLN A 257 -7.74 -0.36 6.52
N HIS A 258 -6.65 -1.02 6.12
CA HIS A 258 -5.88 -0.62 4.94
C HIS A 258 -6.65 -0.89 3.63
N ILE A 259 -7.51 -1.90 3.60
CA ILE A 259 -8.44 -2.09 2.48
C ILE A 259 -9.58 -1.07 2.59
N GLY A 260 -10.09 -0.88 3.80
CA GLY A 260 -11.28 -0.08 4.09
C GLY A 260 -12.57 -0.88 3.92
N SER A 261 -13.69 -0.22 4.18
CA SER A 261 -15.05 -0.73 4.10
C SER A 261 -15.94 0.22 3.30
N VAL A 262 -17.17 -0.20 3.01
CA VAL A 262 -18.14 0.64 2.27
C VAL A 262 -18.38 1.98 3.00
N ASP A 263 -18.21 1.99 4.31
CA ASP A 263 -18.44 3.14 5.19
C ASP A 263 -17.15 3.92 5.51
N GLU A 264 -15.98 3.27 5.45
CA GLU A 264 -14.69 3.83 5.89
C GLU A 264 -13.60 3.64 4.81
N PRO A 265 -13.09 4.72 4.19
CA PRO A 265 -12.08 4.60 3.15
C PRO A 265 -10.72 4.16 3.71
N GLY A 266 -10.06 3.21 3.03
CA GLY A 266 -8.70 2.76 3.34
C GLY A 266 -7.65 3.19 2.30
N LEU A 267 -6.43 2.69 2.43
CA LEU A 267 -5.34 2.88 1.47
C LEU A 267 -5.71 2.39 0.05
N ALA A 268 -6.62 1.42 -0.08
CA ALA A 268 -7.11 0.96 -1.38
C ALA A 268 -7.68 2.12 -2.22
N LYS A 269 -8.37 3.08 -1.61
CA LYS A 269 -8.90 4.27 -2.29
C LYS A 269 -7.76 5.15 -2.84
N LEU A 270 -6.72 5.39 -2.05
CA LEU A 270 -5.56 6.21 -2.45
C LEU A 270 -4.81 5.59 -3.64
N LEU A 271 -4.89 4.27 -3.77
CA LEU A 271 -4.31 3.49 -4.86
C LEU A 271 -5.26 3.26 -6.05
N GLY A 272 -6.47 3.84 -6.03
CA GLY A 272 -7.52 3.62 -7.03
C GLY A 272 -7.96 2.16 -7.17
N LEU A 273 -7.89 1.43 -6.06
CA LEU A 273 -8.33 0.04 -5.92
C LEU A 273 -9.69 -0.04 -5.19
N ASP A 274 -10.57 0.95 -5.37
CA ASP A 274 -11.90 1.02 -4.71
C ASP A 274 -12.70 -0.30 -4.72
N PRO A 275 -12.70 -1.14 -5.77
CA PRO A 275 -13.43 -2.40 -5.73
C PRO A 275 -12.98 -3.36 -4.61
N LEU A 276 -11.75 -3.24 -4.10
CA LEU A 276 -11.29 -4.04 -2.96
C LEU A 276 -12.11 -3.81 -1.69
N ILE A 277 -12.68 -2.61 -1.54
CA ILE A 277 -13.52 -2.23 -0.40
C ILE A 277 -14.75 -3.15 -0.29
N LEU A 278 -15.24 -3.66 -1.41
CA LEU A 278 -16.38 -4.59 -1.44
C LEU A 278 -16.03 -5.99 -0.94
N ALA A 279 -14.74 -6.31 -0.79
CA ALA A 279 -14.32 -7.62 -0.32
C ALA A 279 -14.78 -7.88 1.12
N ASP A 280 -14.78 -6.87 1.99
CA ASP A 280 -15.21 -7.03 3.37
C ASP A 280 -16.70 -7.40 3.47
N ALA A 281 -17.55 -6.65 2.77
CA ALA A 281 -18.97 -6.98 2.64
C ALA A 281 -19.18 -8.39 2.04
N ALA A 282 -18.39 -8.76 1.02
CA ALA A 282 -18.45 -10.08 0.42
C ALA A 282 -18.09 -11.22 1.39
N LYS A 283 -17.14 -11.00 2.32
CA LYS A 283 -16.74 -12.01 3.31
C LYS A 283 -17.92 -12.43 4.19
N GLY A 284 -18.68 -11.46 4.69
CA GLY A 284 -19.85 -11.70 5.54
C GLY A 284 -20.96 -12.41 4.78
N GLU A 285 -21.37 -11.84 3.64
CA GLU A 285 -22.53 -12.29 2.88
C GLU A 285 -22.34 -13.65 2.19
N LEU A 286 -21.10 -14.01 1.84
CA LEU A 286 -20.78 -15.25 1.11
C LEU A 286 -20.13 -16.33 2.00
N ASN A 287 -20.10 -16.13 3.33
CA ASN A 287 -19.47 -17.04 4.29
C ASN A 287 -17.98 -17.31 3.98
N LEU A 288 -17.25 -16.25 3.64
CA LEU A 288 -15.82 -16.24 3.34
C LEU A 288 -15.01 -15.50 4.41
N THR A 289 -15.50 -15.44 5.65
CA THR A 289 -14.92 -14.66 6.77
C THR A 289 -13.48 -15.05 7.14
N GLN A 290 -13.03 -16.24 6.77
CA GLN A 290 -11.64 -16.70 6.98
C GLN A 290 -10.70 -16.39 5.79
N ALA A 291 -11.24 -15.85 4.69
CA ALA A 291 -10.45 -15.46 3.53
C ALA A 291 -10.00 -14.01 3.65
N SER A 292 -8.76 -13.75 3.25
CA SER A 292 -8.23 -12.41 3.02
C SER A 292 -8.26 -12.11 1.52
N VAL A 293 -8.49 -10.85 1.17
CA VAL A 293 -8.49 -10.44 -0.24
C VAL A 293 -7.07 -10.24 -0.75
N MET A 294 -6.19 -9.66 0.08
CA MET A 294 -4.78 -9.46 -0.21
C MET A 294 -3.97 -10.45 0.63
N VAL A 295 -2.98 -11.11 0.02
CA VAL A 295 -2.20 -12.16 0.69
C VAL A 295 -0.73 -12.07 0.29
N PRO A 296 0.18 -11.70 1.22
CA PRO A 296 1.61 -11.61 0.98
C PRO A 296 2.31 -12.97 1.02
N PHE A 297 3.64 -12.95 0.86
CA PHE A 297 4.52 -14.12 0.99
C PHE A 297 4.36 -15.19 -0.09
N ILE A 298 3.93 -14.80 -1.29
CA ILE A 298 3.78 -15.70 -2.42
C ILE A 298 4.91 -15.47 -3.41
N SER A 299 5.75 -16.49 -3.65
CA SER A 299 6.82 -16.44 -4.63
C SER A 299 6.65 -17.57 -5.64
N THR A 300 6.12 -17.22 -6.82
CA THR A 300 5.87 -18.17 -7.91
C THR A 300 7.10 -18.40 -8.79
N GLY A 301 8.19 -17.66 -8.56
CA GLY A 301 9.47 -17.80 -9.25
C GLY A 301 9.51 -17.21 -10.67
N TYR A 302 8.55 -16.36 -11.03
CA TYR A 302 8.52 -15.70 -12.34
C TYR A 302 9.10 -14.29 -12.28
N SER A 303 9.93 -13.94 -13.25
CA SER A 303 10.50 -12.61 -13.41
C SER A 303 9.41 -11.57 -13.70
N LEU A 304 9.65 -10.35 -13.23
CA LEU A 304 8.83 -9.18 -13.49
C LEU A 304 9.14 -8.64 -14.89
N VAL A 305 8.12 -8.51 -15.73
CA VAL A 305 8.17 -7.86 -17.04
C VAL A 305 7.76 -6.41 -16.86
N LEU A 306 8.65 -5.49 -17.21
CA LEU A 306 8.43 -4.05 -17.11
C LEU A 306 7.71 -3.54 -18.36
N SER A 307 6.73 -2.66 -18.16
CA SER A 307 6.02 -1.99 -19.25
C SER A 307 6.88 -0.89 -19.85
N GLU A 308 6.87 -0.75 -21.18
CA GLU A 308 7.40 0.44 -21.87
C GLU A 308 6.49 1.67 -21.68
N LYS A 309 5.25 1.46 -21.20
CA LYS A 309 4.37 2.53 -20.75
C LYS A 309 4.61 2.77 -19.27
N GLY A 310 5.14 3.95 -18.92
CA GLY A 310 5.42 4.35 -17.54
C GLY A 310 6.89 4.76 -17.35
N PRO A 311 7.46 4.55 -16.15
CA PRO A 311 8.82 5.00 -15.86
C PRO A 311 9.93 4.09 -16.42
N PHE A 312 9.58 2.88 -16.85
CA PHE A 312 10.56 1.89 -17.27
C PHE A 312 10.83 1.94 -18.78
N ASN A 313 12.02 1.48 -19.18
CA ASN A 313 12.38 1.30 -20.59
C ASN A 313 12.06 -0.11 -21.12
N GLY A 314 11.06 -0.78 -20.53
CA GLY A 314 10.78 -2.19 -20.74
C GLY A 314 11.83 -3.14 -20.12
N GLY A 315 11.77 -4.42 -20.49
CA GLY A 315 12.72 -5.44 -20.03
C GLY A 315 12.16 -6.38 -18.97
N THR A 316 13.05 -7.19 -18.38
CA THR A 316 12.70 -8.19 -17.36
C THR A 316 13.65 -8.11 -16.18
N VAL A 317 13.11 -8.20 -14.97
CA VAL A 317 13.85 -8.23 -13.71
C VAL A 317 13.53 -9.54 -13.00
N ASP A 318 14.56 -10.31 -12.65
CA ASP A 318 14.38 -11.48 -11.82
C ASP A 318 14.01 -11.04 -10.41
N VAL A 319 12.86 -11.51 -9.92
CA VAL A 319 12.33 -11.15 -8.61
C VAL A 319 12.48 -12.36 -7.71
N ASN A 320 13.31 -12.24 -6.68
CA ASN A 320 13.50 -13.30 -5.69
C ASN A 320 12.67 -13.05 -4.42
N THR A 321 12.04 -11.89 -4.35
CA THR A 321 11.24 -11.44 -3.21
C THR A 321 9.80 -11.96 -3.27
N TYR A 322 9.06 -11.78 -2.18
CA TYR A 322 7.68 -12.20 -2.10
C TYR A 322 6.74 -11.21 -2.78
N SER A 323 5.65 -11.76 -3.31
CA SER A 323 4.55 -11.00 -3.83
C SER A 323 3.27 -11.12 -3.01
N THR A 324 2.44 -10.09 -3.11
CA THR A 324 1.07 -10.06 -2.62
C THR A 324 0.09 -10.28 -3.76
N VAL A 325 -0.80 -11.26 -3.58
CA VAL A 325 -1.91 -11.53 -4.51
C VAL A 325 -3.19 -10.93 -3.95
N GLY A 326 -4.14 -10.64 -4.82
CA GLY A 326 -5.44 -10.07 -4.48
C GLY A 326 -5.91 -9.03 -5.50
N TRP A 327 -4.98 -8.21 -5.97
CA TRP A 327 -5.22 -7.13 -6.94
C TRP A 327 -5.67 -7.63 -8.33
N GLN A 328 -5.49 -8.91 -8.64
CA GLN A 328 -5.72 -9.48 -9.97
C GLN A 328 -7.18 -9.40 -10.45
N TYR A 329 -8.13 -9.00 -9.62
CA TYR A 329 -9.51 -8.74 -10.05
C TYR A 329 -9.58 -7.72 -11.21
N VAL A 330 -8.54 -6.89 -11.37
CA VAL A 330 -8.35 -5.93 -12.48
C VAL A 330 -7.94 -6.58 -13.81
N LEU A 331 -7.53 -7.86 -13.81
CA LEU A 331 -7.05 -8.56 -15.01
C LEU A 331 -8.20 -9.13 -15.85
N SER A 332 -8.01 -9.25 -17.16
CA SER A 332 -8.93 -10.01 -18.02
C SER A 332 -9.14 -11.44 -17.50
N SER A 333 -10.30 -12.04 -17.78
CA SER A 333 -10.64 -13.39 -17.29
C SER A 333 -9.59 -14.45 -17.64
N THR A 334 -8.97 -14.32 -18.82
CA THR A 334 -7.87 -15.21 -19.25
C THR A 334 -6.64 -15.05 -18.36
N HIS A 335 -6.17 -13.82 -18.15
CA HIS A 335 -4.98 -13.54 -17.35
C HIS A 335 -5.21 -13.85 -15.87
N PHE A 336 -6.38 -13.52 -15.34
CA PHE A 336 -6.80 -13.92 -13.99
C PHE A 336 -6.74 -15.43 -13.81
N GLY A 337 -7.24 -16.21 -14.78
CA GLY A 337 -7.17 -17.67 -14.74
C GLY A 337 -5.73 -18.23 -14.75
N ILE A 338 -4.78 -17.53 -15.38
CA ILE A 338 -3.36 -17.90 -15.34
C ILE A 338 -2.80 -17.67 -13.93
N ALA A 339 -3.01 -16.47 -13.37
CA ALA A 339 -2.58 -16.13 -12.02
C ALA A 339 -3.13 -17.11 -10.99
N LYS A 340 -4.45 -17.35 -11.01
CA LYS A 340 -5.14 -18.26 -10.08
C LYS A 340 -4.55 -19.66 -10.11
N ARG A 341 -4.23 -20.21 -11.28
CA ARG A 341 -3.59 -21.53 -11.39
C ARG A 341 -2.17 -21.53 -10.83
N SER A 342 -1.39 -20.49 -11.11
CA SER A 342 -0.01 -20.39 -10.62
C SER A 342 0.05 -20.28 -9.09
N VAL A 343 -0.77 -19.41 -8.52
CA VAL A 343 -0.88 -19.20 -7.06
C VAL A 343 -1.42 -20.46 -6.37
N SER A 344 -2.44 -21.11 -6.95
CA SER A 344 -2.96 -22.39 -6.41
C SER A 344 -1.94 -23.52 -6.48
N ARG A 345 -1.05 -23.54 -7.48
CA ARG A 345 0.05 -24.50 -7.55
C ARG A 345 1.08 -24.22 -6.46
N PHE A 346 1.53 -22.97 -6.33
CA PHE A 346 2.42 -22.55 -5.25
C PHE A 346 1.84 -22.95 -3.89
N ALA A 347 0.53 -22.77 -3.72
CA ALA A 347 -0.20 -23.16 -2.53
C ALA A 347 -0.03 -24.63 -2.16
N SER A 348 -0.35 -25.49 -3.12
CA SER A 348 -0.28 -26.92 -2.97
C SER A 348 1.14 -27.39 -2.67
N GLU A 349 2.14 -26.75 -3.28
CA GLU A 349 3.56 -27.10 -3.12
C GLU A 349 4.14 -26.61 -1.79
N ASN A 350 3.58 -25.54 -1.20
CA ASN A 350 4.10 -24.89 0.01
C ASN A 350 3.17 -25.03 1.24
N GLY A 351 2.29 -26.03 1.26
CA GLY A 351 1.23 -26.17 2.29
C GLY A 351 1.68 -26.21 3.75
N LEU A 352 2.94 -26.59 4.06
CA LEU A 352 3.48 -26.46 5.42
C LEU A 352 3.66 -24.98 5.80
N ARG A 353 4.36 -24.22 4.96
CA ARG A 353 4.61 -22.80 5.13
C ARG A 353 3.31 -22.00 5.23
N MET A 354 2.32 -22.37 4.43
CA MET A 354 0.96 -21.80 4.48
C MET A 354 0.30 -21.96 5.86
N ARG A 355 0.46 -23.13 6.50
CA ARG A 355 -0.08 -23.40 7.84
C ARG A 355 0.65 -22.61 8.91
N GLU A 356 1.98 -22.55 8.82
CA GLU A 356 2.79 -21.75 9.75
C GLU A 356 2.38 -20.27 9.73
N MET A 357 2.13 -19.71 8.53
CA MET A 357 1.61 -18.35 8.42
C MET A 357 0.26 -18.20 9.12
N GLY A 358 -0.69 -19.10 8.84
CA GLY A 358 -2.00 -19.09 9.51
C GLY A 358 -1.90 -19.14 11.04
N GLU A 359 -0.98 -19.94 11.57
CA GLU A 359 -0.71 -20.01 13.02
C GLU A 359 -0.09 -18.73 13.56
N SER A 360 0.91 -18.16 12.88
CA SER A 360 1.53 -16.88 13.27
C SER A 360 0.50 -15.74 13.27
N ILE A 361 -0.33 -15.61 12.22
CA ILE A 361 -1.38 -14.59 12.18
C ILE A 361 -2.38 -14.78 13.31
N LYS A 362 -2.81 -16.01 13.59
CA LYS A 362 -3.70 -16.31 14.71
C LYS A 362 -3.07 -15.96 16.06
N ASN A 363 -1.77 -16.19 16.25
CA ASN A 363 -1.07 -15.87 17.49
C ASN A 363 -0.87 -14.35 17.69
N LEU A 364 -0.80 -13.59 16.60
CA LEU A 364 -0.69 -12.14 16.61
C LEU A 364 -2.04 -11.47 16.85
N THR A 365 -3.07 -11.90 16.13
CA THR A 365 -4.37 -11.18 16.03
C THR A 365 -5.51 -11.86 16.80
N GLY A 366 -5.38 -13.15 17.12
CA GLY A 366 -6.49 -13.99 17.58
C GLY A 366 -7.44 -14.44 16.48
N VAL A 367 -7.31 -13.91 15.25
CA VAL A 367 -8.21 -14.18 14.13
C VAL A 367 -7.81 -15.48 13.41
N GLN A 368 -8.80 -16.29 13.04
CA GLN A 368 -8.53 -17.45 12.17
C GLN A 368 -8.41 -17.00 10.71
N PHE A 369 -7.25 -17.29 10.13
CA PHE A 369 -6.94 -16.98 8.74
C PHE A 369 -6.69 -18.27 7.96
N ASN A 370 -7.39 -18.43 6.83
CA ASN A 370 -7.25 -19.58 5.95
C ASN A 370 -6.46 -19.19 4.70
N PHE A 371 -5.15 -19.40 4.75
CA PHE A 371 -4.24 -19.05 3.66
C PHE A 371 -4.56 -19.83 2.38
N SER A 372 -4.91 -21.12 2.46
CA SER A 372 -5.25 -21.92 1.27
C SER A 372 -6.52 -21.41 0.57
N LEU A 373 -7.55 -21.02 1.34
CA LEU A 373 -8.76 -20.41 0.78
C LEU A 373 -8.43 -19.07 0.12
N SER A 374 -7.61 -18.25 0.77
CA SER A 374 -7.24 -16.92 0.26
C SER A 374 -6.36 -17.03 -1.01
N ALA A 375 -5.38 -17.95 -1.02
CA ALA A 375 -4.53 -18.25 -2.16
C ALA A 375 -5.28 -18.89 -3.34
N SER A 376 -6.48 -19.44 -3.13
CA SER A 376 -7.37 -19.84 -4.22
C SER A 376 -7.96 -18.63 -4.98
N MET A 377 -7.72 -17.41 -4.49
CA MET A 377 -8.16 -16.13 -5.04
C MET A 377 -9.69 -16.02 -5.13
N VAL A 378 -10.39 -16.58 -4.14
CA VAL A 378 -11.87 -16.61 -4.11
C VAL A 378 -12.48 -15.20 -4.05
N LEU A 379 -11.97 -14.31 -3.18
CA LEU A 379 -12.47 -12.94 -3.09
C LEU A 379 -12.15 -12.13 -4.35
N PRO A 380 -10.91 -12.15 -4.90
CA PRO A 380 -10.62 -11.54 -6.19
C PRO A 380 -11.51 -12.05 -7.34
N GLU A 381 -11.89 -13.34 -7.34
CA GLU A 381 -12.81 -13.92 -8.34
C GLU A 381 -14.23 -13.38 -8.20
N VAL A 382 -14.70 -13.21 -6.96
CA VAL A 382 -16.00 -12.59 -6.66
C VAL A 382 -16.01 -11.15 -7.17
N LEU A 383 -14.98 -10.36 -6.87
CA LEU A 383 -14.86 -8.98 -7.35
C LEU A 383 -14.73 -8.91 -8.89
N ALA A 384 -14.00 -9.86 -9.48
CA ALA A 384 -13.81 -9.95 -10.92
C ALA A 384 -15.11 -10.26 -11.68
N SER A 385 -16.06 -10.93 -11.04
CA SER A 385 -17.31 -11.41 -11.62
C SER A 385 -18.57 -10.68 -11.12
N MET A 386 -18.41 -9.65 -10.29
CA MET A 386 -19.51 -8.86 -9.76
C MET A 386 -20.34 -8.19 -10.85
N GLU A 387 -21.64 -7.98 -10.58
CA GLU A 387 -22.53 -7.19 -11.43
C GLU A 387 -22.86 -5.85 -10.74
N VAL A 388 -22.55 -4.74 -11.40
CA VAL A 388 -22.88 -3.40 -10.89
C VAL A 388 -24.28 -2.99 -11.39
N THR A 389 -25.27 -3.05 -10.52
CA THR A 389 -26.67 -2.67 -10.82
C THR A 389 -26.87 -1.17 -10.62
N ASP A 390 -28.07 -0.66 -10.88
CA ASP A 390 -28.36 0.76 -10.64
C ASP A 390 -28.43 1.12 -9.14
N LYS A 391 -28.61 0.13 -8.26
CA LYS A 391 -28.85 0.32 -6.82
C LYS A 391 -27.69 -0.13 -5.93
N GLY A 392 -26.81 -0.98 -6.44
CA GLY A 392 -25.73 -1.57 -5.67
C GLY A 392 -24.89 -2.52 -6.50
N VAL A 393 -24.22 -3.45 -5.81
CA VAL A 393 -23.36 -4.46 -6.44
C VAL A 393 -23.88 -5.84 -6.08
N VAL A 394 -24.14 -6.66 -7.08
CA VAL A 394 -24.52 -8.06 -6.90
C VAL A 394 -23.26 -8.92 -7.03
N ILE A 395 -23.02 -9.73 -6.02
CA ILE A 395 -21.91 -10.69 -5.95
C ILE A 395 -22.45 -12.10 -5.79
N SER A 396 -21.70 -13.08 -6.26
CA SER A 396 -22.09 -14.48 -6.11
C SER A 396 -20.90 -15.42 -5.94
N HIS A 397 -21.11 -16.47 -5.16
CA HIS A 397 -20.14 -17.55 -4.98
C HIS A 397 -20.86 -18.83 -4.58
N ASN A 398 -20.54 -19.95 -5.24
CA ASN A 398 -21.11 -21.28 -4.94
C ASN A 398 -22.64 -21.32 -4.81
N GLY A 399 -23.35 -20.55 -5.65
CA GLY A 399 -24.82 -20.47 -5.64
C GLY A 399 -25.42 -19.54 -4.58
N MET A 400 -24.60 -18.97 -3.68
CA MET A 400 -25.00 -17.84 -2.86
C MET A 400 -24.92 -16.57 -3.68
N VAL A 401 -25.93 -15.70 -3.55
CA VAL A 401 -26.01 -14.41 -4.22
C VAL A 401 -26.35 -13.37 -3.16
N ALA A 402 -25.61 -12.27 -3.15
CA ALA A 402 -25.85 -11.15 -2.25
C ALA A 402 -25.85 -9.84 -3.04
N GLU A 403 -26.72 -8.92 -2.63
CA GLU A 403 -26.76 -7.55 -3.14
C GLU A 403 -26.20 -6.62 -2.05
N ILE A 404 -25.04 -6.05 -2.33
CA ILE A 404 -24.36 -5.10 -1.45
C ILE A 404 -24.89 -3.69 -1.77
N PRO A 405 -25.58 -3.02 -0.84
CA PRO A 405 -25.92 -1.61 -1.00
C PRO A 405 -24.65 -0.77 -0.88
N VAL A 406 -24.51 0.21 -1.77
CA VAL A 406 -23.32 1.08 -1.83
C VAL A 406 -23.76 2.52 -1.98
N GLU A 407 -23.09 3.45 -1.30
CA GLU A 407 -23.33 4.88 -1.48
C GLU A 407 -23.14 5.28 -2.94
N ARG A 408 -23.92 6.27 -3.40
CA ARG A 408 -24.04 6.58 -4.83
C ARG A 408 -22.70 6.94 -5.48
N LYS A 409 -21.83 7.66 -4.77
CA LYS A 409 -20.50 8.03 -5.27
C LYS A 409 -19.59 6.83 -5.47
N LEU A 410 -19.47 5.98 -4.44
CA LEU A 410 -18.69 4.75 -4.53
C LEU A 410 -19.25 3.81 -5.60
N LEU A 411 -20.57 3.69 -5.73
CA LEU A 411 -21.21 2.84 -6.74
C LEU A 411 -20.81 3.24 -8.17
N GLU A 412 -20.76 4.54 -8.48
CA GLU A 412 -20.37 4.98 -9.82
C GLU A 412 -18.87 4.84 -10.07
N ARG A 413 -18.01 5.07 -9.06
CA ARG A 413 -16.58 4.75 -9.19
C ARG A 413 -16.34 3.26 -9.44
N VAL A 414 -17.02 2.38 -8.69
CA VAL A 414 -16.98 0.93 -8.91
C VAL A 414 -17.51 0.56 -10.30
N ARG A 415 -18.62 1.17 -10.76
CA ARG A 415 -19.16 0.93 -12.12
C ARG A 415 -18.12 1.27 -13.19
N LEU A 416 -17.45 2.42 -13.05
CA LEU A 416 -16.42 2.87 -13.97
C LEU A 416 -15.21 1.94 -13.94
N LEU A 417 -14.62 1.69 -12.77
CA LEU A 417 -13.43 0.82 -12.63
C LEU A 417 -13.70 -0.62 -13.11
N HIS A 418 -14.91 -1.14 -12.88
CA HIS A 418 -15.31 -2.44 -13.40
C HIS A 418 -15.34 -2.46 -14.93
N ALA A 419 -15.82 -1.38 -15.56
CA ALA A 419 -15.79 -1.26 -17.02
C ALA A 419 -14.37 -1.04 -17.57
N LEU A 420 -13.51 -0.34 -16.82
CA LEU A 420 -12.10 -0.07 -17.16
C LEU A 420 -11.15 -1.21 -16.81
N LYS A 421 -11.66 -2.38 -16.45
CA LYS A 421 -10.87 -3.55 -16.09
C LYS A 421 -9.85 -3.89 -17.18
N GLY A 422 -8.58 -3.97 -16.78
CA GLY A 422 -7.43 -4.19 -17.67
C GLY A 422 -6.75 -2.90 -18.16
N TYR A 423 -7.33 -1.74 -17.87
CA TYR A 423 -6.78 -0.43 -18.23
C TYR A 423 -6.51 0.45 -16.99
N ALA A 424 -7.40 0.40 -16.00
CA ALA A 424 -7.28 1.16 -14.75
C ALA A 424 -7.43 0.22 -13.53
N PRO A 425 -6.53 0.32 -12.52
CA PRO A 425 -5.28 1.09 -12.53
C PRO A 425 -4.29 0.60 -13.61
N MET A 426 -3.33 1.46 -13.96
CA MET A 426 -2.31 1.15 -14.97
C MET A 426 -1.39 0.04 -14.48
N LEU A 427 -1.16 -0.98 -15.30
CA LEU A 427 -0.23 -2.05 -14.97
C LEU A 427 1.17 -1.71 -15.51
N LEU A 428 2.02 -1.14 -14.66
CA LEU A 428 3.39 -0.72 -15.02
C LEU A 428 4.35 -1.90 -15.12
N ALA A 429 4.08 -2.99 -14.40
CA ALA A 429 4.86 -4.22 -14.50
C ALA A 429 4.04 -5.42 -14.05
N ARG A 430 4.43 -6.60 -14.49
CA ARG A 430 3.79 -7.86 -14.06
C ARG A 430 4.70 -9.05 -14.25
N THR A 431 4.55 -10.07 -13.42
CA THR A 431 5.16 -11.36 -13.69
C THR A 431 4.51 -12.00 -14.92
N SER A 432 5.23 -12.92 -15.59
CA SER A 432 4.69 -13.59 -16.78
C SER A 432 3.45 -14.45 -16.49
N ASP A 433 3.29 -14.90 -15.25
CA ASP A 433 2.13 -15.66 -14.77
C ASP A 433 1.04 -14.77 -14.13
N TYR A 434 1.22 -13.45 -14.13
CA TYR A 434 0.29 -12.47 -13.57
C TYR A 434 0.03 -12.58 -12.04
N SER A 435 0.87 -13.32 -11.31
CA SER A 435 0.78 -13.43 -9.85
C SER A 435 1.35 -12.21 -9.11
N GLY A 436 2.39 -11.57 -9.65
CA GLY A 436 2.94 -10.31 -9.14
C GLY A 436 2.75 -9.17 -10.13
N GLY A 437 2.70 -7.94 -9.64
CA GLY A 437 2.55 -6.76 -10.48
C GLY A 437 2.76 -5.44 -9.75
N ILE A 438 2.95 -4.39 -10.55
CA ILE A 438 3.08 -3.02 -10.10
C ILE A 438 1.95 -2.23 -10.76
N LEU A 439 1.07 -1.68 -9.93
CA LEU A 439 -0.10 -0.93 -10.35
C LEU A 439 0.11 0.54 -10.04
N ALA A 440 -0.41 1.41 -10.89
CA ALA A 440 -0.28 2.84 -10.72
C ALA A 440 -1.56 3.60 -11.03
N THR A 441 -1.72 4.72 -10.36
CA THR A 441 -2.77 5.70 -10.59
C THR A 441 -2.18 7.09 -10.68
N GLU A 442 -2.83 7.91 -11.49
CA GLU A 442 -2.55 9.34 -11.60
C GLU A 442 -3.82 10.11 -11.23
N GLY A 443 -3.66 11.31 -10.68
CA GLY A 443 -4.77 12.15 -10.21
C GLY A 443 -4.26 13.49 -9.67
N ASP A 444 -4.54 13.80 -8.41
CA ASP A 444 -3.95 14.95 -7.73
C ASP A 444 -2.54 14.64 -7.22
N TYR A 445 -2.17 13.37 -7.23
CA TYR A 445 -0.82 12.87 -7.02
C TYR A 445 -0.65 11.59 -7.85
N ARG A 446 0.59 11.11 -7.93
CA ARG A 446 0.88 9.78 -8.47
C ARG A 446 1.01 8.78 -7.35
N ALA A 447 0.30 7.67 -7.48
CA ALA A 447 0.36 6.58 -6.53
C ALA A 447 0.79 5.27 -7.21
N VAL A 448 1.58 4.48 -6.51
CA VAL A 448 2.02 3.15 -6.96
C VAL A 448 1.75 2.15 -5.85
N TYR A 449 1.19 1.01 -6.24
CA TYR A 449 1.21 -0.20 -5.43
C TYR A 449 2.13 -1.22 -6.09
N SER A 450 3.22 -1.57 -5.42
CA SER A 450 4.04 -2.71 -5.78
C SER A 450 3.56 -3.92 -5.00
N SER A 451 3.07 -4.92 -5.71
CA SER A 451 2.77 -6.21 -5.10
C SER A 451 4.03 -7.05 -4.88
N VAL A 452 5.23 -6.51 -5.07
CA VAL A 452 6.53 -7.17 -4.89
C VAL A 452 7.31 -6.39 -3.83
N GLU A 453 7.98 -7.09 -2.92
CA GLU A 453 8.79 -6.53 -1.82
C GLU A 453 10.16 -6.03 -2.33
N LEU A 454 10.13 -5.04 -3.24
CA LEU A 454 11.31 -4.53 -3.95
C LEU A 454 12.39 -3.99 -3.01
N GLU A 455 11.99 -3.47 -1.85
CA GLU A 455 12.88 -2.92 -0.81
C GLU A 455 13.77 -3.98 -0.14
N ALA A 456 13.38 -5.25 -0.19
CA ALA A 456 14.14 -6.38 0.34
C ALA A 456 14.90 -7.16 -0.76
N GLY A 457 14.89 -6.64 -1.98
CA GLY A 457 15.39 -7.33 -3.17
C GLY A 457 16.85 -7.05 -3.51
N SER A 458 17.24 -7.51 -4.69
CA SER A 458 18.54 -7.25 -5.31
C SER A 458 18.70 -5.79 -5.74
N ALA A 459 19.89 -5.44 -6.23
CA ALA A 459 20.15 -4.13 -6.82
C ALA A 459 19.23 -3.81 -8.01
N GLU A 460 18.83 -4.81 -8.81
CA GLU A 460 17.86 -4.63 -9.89
C GLU A 460 16.46 -4.30 -9.35
N GLU A 461 16.00 -5.01 -8.32
CA GLU A 461 14.70 -4.76 -7.67
C GLU A 461 14.67 -3.36 -7.02
N LEU A 462 15.76 -2.95 -6.36
CA LEU A 462 15.91 -1.60 -5.80
C LEU A 462 15.96 -0.50 -6.89
N SER A 463 16.50 -0.81 -8.08
CA SER A 463 16.45 0.11 -9.23
C SER A 463 15.01 0.34 -9.69
N VAL A 464 14.19 -0.72 -9.73
CA VAL A 464 12.76 -0.60 -10.03
C VAL A 464 12.07 0.29 -8.99
N LEU A 465 12.31 0.06 -7.69
CA LEU A 465 11.75 0.90 -6.63
C LEU A 465 12.17 2.37 -6.79
N LYS A 466 13.44 2.62 -7.11
CA LYS A 466 13.93 3.99 -7.38
C LYS A 466 13.18 4.64 -8.54
N GLU A 467 13.01 3.94 -9.66
CA GLU A 467 12.31 4.45 -10.84
C GLU A 467 10.84 4.76 -10.54
N LEU A 468 10.19 3.97 -9.67
CA LEU A 468 8.85 4.27 -9.17
C LEU A 468 8.81 5.54 -8.29
N VAL A 469 9.79 5.71 -7.40
CA VAL A 469 9.90 6.94 -6.59
C VAL A 469 10.11 8.16 -7.49
N ASP A 470 11.04 8.09 -8.44
CA ASP A 470 11.25 9.17 -9.42
C ASP A 470 9.98 9.48 -10.22
N TRP A 471 9.24 8.45 -10.63
CA TRP A 471 7.98 8.62 -11.35
C TRP A 471 6.94 9.37 -10.53
N THR A 472 6.78 9.00 -9.25
CA THR A 472 5.81 9.63 -8.35
C THR A 472 6.18 11.08 -7.99
N LEU A 473 7.47 11.42 -7.98
CA LEU A 473 7.95 12.80 -7.79
C LEU A 473 7.64 13.72 -8.97
N ASN A 474 7.50 13.17 -10.19
CA ASN A 474 7.29 13.94 -11.41
C ASN A 474 5.81 14.21 -11.70
N TYR A 475 5.05 14.67 -10.70
CA TYR A 475 3.63 14.97 -10.85
C TYR A 475 3.37 16.02 -11.95
N GLU A 476 2.40 15.73 -12.79
CA GLU A 476 1.83 16.67 -13.75
C GLU A 476 0.31 16.70 -13.61
N PRO A 477 -0.33 17.88 -13.61
CA PRO A 477 -1.79 17.97 -13.56
C PRO A 477 -2.43 17.24 -14.74
N VAL A 478 -3.33 16.31 -14.44
CA VAL A 478 -4.05 15.55 -15.47
C VAL A 478 -4.97 16.49 -16.25
N GLN A 479 -4.84 16.51 -17.58
CA GLN A 479 -5.72 17.29 -18.43
C GLN A 479 -7.11 16.65 -18.48
N MET A 480 -8.13 17.43 -18.10
CA MET A 480 -9.51 16.98 -18.12
C MET A 480 -10.03 16.87 -19.57
N PRO A 481 -10.51 15.69 -20.00
CA PRO A 481 -11.00 15.49 -21.37
C PRO A 481 -12.32 16.23 -21.64
N GLU A 482 -12.60 16.54 -22.91
CA GLU A 482 -13.93 16.98 -23.34
C GLU A 482 -14.93 15.81 -23.25
N VAL A 483 -16.11 16.08 -22.70
CA VAL A 483 -17.22 15.13 -22.62
C VAL A 483 -18.25 15.47 -23.69
N VAL A 484 -18.55 14.50 -24.55
CA VAL A 484 -19.60 14.62 -25.56
C VAL A 484 -20.89 14.01 -25.02
N ILE A 485 -21.97 14.79 -24.97
CA ILE A 485 -23.29 14.30 -24.58
C ILE A 485 -24.16 14.17 -25.83
N LEU A 486 -24.47 12.93 -26.21
CA LEU A 486 -25.44 12.59 -27.25
C LEU A 486 -26.85 12.56 -26.65
N ALA A 487 -27.71 13.48 -27.08
CA ALA A 487 -29.11 13.53 -26.67
C ALA A 487 -29.98 14.19 -27.74
N ASN A 488 -31.23 13.73 -27.87
CA ASN A 488 -32.25 14.49 -28.60
C ASN A 488 -32.65 15.74 -27.80
N ASP A 489 -33.33 16.69 -28.45
CA ASP A 489 -33.71 17.97 -27.82
C ASP A 489 -34.59 17.81 -26.59
N ILE A 490 -35.40 16.74 -26.54
CA ILE A 490 -36.32 16.47 -25.44
C ILE A 490 -35.55 16.01 -24.20
N ASP A 491 -34.72 14.98 -24.32
CA ASP A 491 -33.91 14.44 -23.22
C ASP A 491 -32.86 15.48 -22.76
N TRP A 492 -32.33 16.26 -23.70
CA TRP A 492 -31.49 17.42 -23.40
C TRP A 492 -32.21 18.46 -22.52
N GLY A 493 -33.44 18.82 -22.88
CA GLY A 493 -34.26 19.78 -22.13
C GLY A 493 -34.72 19.27 -20.76
N ILE A 494 -34.92 17.95 -20.60
CA ILE A 494 -35.35 17.35 -19.33
C ILE A 494 -34.23 17.38 -18.29
N LYS A 495 -33.05 16.84 -18.63
CA LYS A 495 -31.90 16.77 -17.70
C LYS A 495 -30.52 16.91 -18.35
N GLY A 496 -30.39 16.83 -19.67
CA GLY A 496 -29.07 16.93 -20.31
C GLY A 496 -28.36 18.26 -20.07
N ASN A 497 -29.10 19.38 -20.12
CA ASN A 497 -28.54 20.70 -19.79
C ASN A 497 -28.02 20.79 -18.34
N LEU A 498 -28.72 20.16 -17.39
CA LEU A 498 -28.33 20.13 -15.98
C LEU A 498 -27.09 19.25 -15.77
N LEU A 499 -27.02 18.10 -16.45
CA LEU A 499 -25.84 17.25 -16.44
C LEU A 499 -24.62 18.00 -17.00
N ALA A 500 -24.77 18.70 -18.12
CA ALA A 500 -23.70 19.50 -18.70
C ALA A 500 -23.22 20.61 -17.76
N ALA A 501 -24.14 21.32 -17.11
CA ALA A 501 -23.80 22.33 -16.12
C ALA A 501 -23.09 21.73 -14.89
N HIS A 502 -23.51 20.55 -14.44
CA HIS A 502 -22.90 19.85 -13.31
C HIS A 502 -21.47 19.37 -13.63
N LEU A 503 -21.27 18.73 -14.78
CA LEU A 503 -19.94 18.34 -15.27
C LEU A 503 -19.03 19.57 -15.46
N GLY A 504 -19.57 20.67 -15.99
CA GLY A 504 -18.85 21.94 -16.12
C GLY A 504 -18.45 22.54 -14.77
N ALA A 505 -19.29 22.44 -13.74
CA ALA A 505 -18.96 22.88 -12.39
C ALA A 505 -17.84 22.04 -11.75
N LEU A 506 -17.64 20.80 -12.21
CA LEU A 506 -16.53 19.95 -11.80
C LEU A 506 -15.26 20.14 -12.66
N GLY A 507 -15.29 21.03 -13.66
CA GLY A 507 -14.13 21.40 -14.47
C GLY A 507 -14.04 20.77 -15.86
N LEU A 508 -15.04 20.00 -16.29
CA LEU A 508 -15.04 19.38 -17.63
C LEU A 508 -15.58 20.33 -18.71
N SER A 509 -14.96 20.29 -19.90
CA SER A 509 -15.58 20.87 -21.10
C SER A 509 -16.66 19.92 -21.60
N VAL A 510 -17.88 20.43 -21.86
CA VAL A 510 -19.01 19.61 -22.29
C VAL A 510 -19.55 20.08 -23.63
N ARG A 511 -19.76 19.13 -24.54
CA ARG A 511 -20.35 19.38 -25.85
C ARG A 511 -21.64 18.58 -26.02
N HIS A 512 -22.75 19.26 -26.26
CA HIS A 512 -24.00 18.61 -26.69
C HIS A 512 -23.95 18.32 -28.19
N VAL A 513 -24.36 17.12 -28.57
CA VAL A 513 -24.49 16.69 -29.96
C VAL A 513 -25.81 15.96 -30.17
N THR A 514 -26.41 16.17 -31.35
CA THR A 514 -27.58 15.41 -31.80
C THR A 514 -27.12 14.18 -32.60
N ALA A 515 -28.04 13.26 -32.92
CA ALA A 515 -27.70 12.07 -33.70
C ALA A 515 -27.20 12.39 -35.11
N ASP A 516 -27.67 13.48 -35.72
CA ASP A 516 -27.28 13.92 -37.06
C ASP A 516 -25.82 14.40 -37.11
N ASP A 517 -25.34 14.98 -36.00
CA ASP A 517 -23.98 15.50 -35.89
C ASP A 517 -23.00 14.49 -35.25
N PHE A 518 -23.52 13.42 -34.64
CA PHE A 518 -22.74 12.55 -33.76
C PHE A 518 -21.58 11.83 -34.46
N GLU A 519 -21.69 11.50 -35.74
CA GLU A 519 -20.61 10.81 -36.46
C GLU A 519 -19.30 11.61 -36.46
N ALA A 520 -19.36 12.95 -36.40
CA ALA A 520 -18.16 13.79 -36.31
C ALA A 520 -17.47 13.71 -34.93
N TYR A 521 -18.17 13.22 -33.91
CA TYR A 521 -17.71 13.14 -32.52
C TYR A 521 -17.65 11.72 -31.99
N ARG A 522 -17.92 10.72 -32.83
CA ARG A 522 -17.99 9.31 -32.46
C ARG A 522 -16.68 8.77 -31.89
N ASP A 523 -15.55 9.36 -32.26
CA ASP A 523 -14.22 8.97 -31.78
C ASP A 523 -13.79 9.76 -30.52
N SER A 524 -14.69 10.53 -29.91
CA SER A 524 -14.39 11.26 -28.68
C SER A 524 -14.08 10.31 -27.53
N LYS A 525 -13.13 10.68 -26.67
CA LYS A 525 -12.65 9.83 -25.58
C LYS A 525 -13.71 9.56 -24.52
N ILE A 526 -14.60 10.53 -24.25
CA ILE A 526 -15.70 10.36 -23.30
C ILE A 526 -17.02 10.76 -23.96
N ILE A 527 -17.96 9.81 -23.98
CA ILE A 527 -19.28 10.00 -24.55
C ILE A 527 -20.33 9.60 -23.50
N ILE A 528 -21.32 10.45 -23.28
CA ILE A 528 -22.51 10.15 -22.47
C ILE A 528 -23.72 10.16 -23.40
N ILE A 529 -24.50 9.08 -23.41
CA ILE A 529 -25.70 8.95 -24.22
C ILE A 529 -26.92 9.01 -23.32
N LEU A 530 -27.83 9.95 -23.60
CA LEU A 530 -29.10 10.08 -22.91
C LEU A 530 -30.22 9.53 -23.79
N GLY A 531 -30.86 8.46 -23.32
CA GLY A 531 -31.96 7.81 -24.03
C GLY A 531 -31.80 6.29 -24.13
N GLY A 532 -32.92 5.58 -24.26
CA GLY A 532 -32.95 4.12 -24.35
C GLY A 532 -32.84 3.57 -25.78
N PRO A 533 -32.87 2.24 -25.94
CA PRO A 533 -32.82 1.56 -27.24
C PRO A 533 -33.90 2.01 -28.22
N ASP A 534 -35.02 2.53 -27.72
CA ASP A 534 -36.17 2.98 -28.51
C ASP A 534 -36.29 4.52 -28.55
N ALA A 535 -35.25 5.24 -28.16
CA ALA A 535 -35.21 6.71 -28.22
C ALA A 535 -35.33 7.22 -29.67
N TYR A 536 -36.06 8.32 -29.83
CA TYR A 536 -36.31 8.99 -31.10
C TYR A 536 -35.07 9.70 -31.65
N ASP A 537 -35.22 10.30 -32.84
CA ASP A 537 -34.23 11.17 -33.48
C ASP A 537 -32.86 10.51 -33.60
N GLY A 538 -32.83 9.23 -33.99
CA GLY A 538 -31.61 8.48 -34.27
C GLY A 538 -30.82 7.99 -33.05
N VAL A 539 -31.03 8.55 -31.85
CA VAL A 539 -30.26 8.21 -30.63
C VAL A 539 -30.37 6.72 -30.28
N GLY A 540 -31.57 6.14 -30.36
CA GLY A 540 -31.78 4.71 -30.08
C GLY A 540 -30.97 3.79 -31.00
N GLY A 541 -30.60 4.25 -32.20
CA GLY A 541 -29.70 3.55 -33.11
C GLY A 541 -28.31 3.34 -32.51
N TYR A 542 -27.73 4.37 -31.89
CA TYR A 542 -26.42 4.29 -31.24
C TYR A 542 -26.50 3.47 -29.94
N VAL A 543 -27.56 3.63 -29.14
CA VAL A 543 -27.74 2.83 -27.91
C VAL A 543 -27.78 1.32 -28.21
N ARG A 544 -28.44 0.91 -29.30
CA ARG A 544 -28.48 -0.50 -29.74
C ARG A 544 -27.13 -1.04 -30.23
N GLN A 545 -26.20 -0.18 -30.64
CA GLN A 545 -24.83 -0.58 -30.95
C GLN A 545 -23.99 -0.77 -29.68
N VAL A 546 -24.22 0.08 -28.68
CA VAL A 546 -23.45 0.10 -27.42
C VAL A 546 -23.87 -1.02 -26.48
N LEU A 547 -25.18 -1.26 -26.35
CA LEU A 547 -25.74 -2.23 -25.40
C LEU A 547 -26.02 -3.58 -26.04
N SER A 548 -25.74 -4.67 -25.30
CA SER A 548 -26.12 -6.02 -25.70
C SER A 548 -27.65 -6.22 -25.72
N PRO A 549 -28.18 -7.23 -26.43
CA PRO A 549 -29.62 -7.49 -26.47
C PRO A 549 -30.28 -7.69 -25.09
N GLY A 550 -29.55 -8.30 -24.15
CA GLY A 550 -29.99 -8.45 -22.76
C GLY A 550 -30.10 -7.11 -22.04
N GLU A 551 -29.08 -6.26 -22.15
CA GLU A 551 -29.08 -4.92 -21.56
C GLU A 551 -30.15 -4.02 -22.17
N GLN A 552 -30.38 -4.10 -23.48
CA GLN A 552 -31.47 -3.39 -24.14
C GLN A 552 -32.84 -3.82 -23.59
N SER A 553 -33.03 -5.12 -23.32
CA SER A 553 -34.25 -5.66 -22.74
C SER A 553 -34.42 -5.19 -21.28
N ALA A 554 -33.34 -5.18 -20.50
CA ALA A 554 -33.34 -4.68 -19.13
C ALA A 554 -33.75 -3.20 -19.06
N VAL A 555 -33.32 -2.37 -20.03
CA VAL A 555 -33.77 -0.97 -20.14
C VAL A 555 -35.28 -0.90 -20.43
N ARG A 556 -35.78 -1.67 -21.40
CA ARG A 556 -37.21 -1.69 -21.75
C ARG A 556 -38.09 -2.17 -20.59
N ASN A 557 -37.60 -3.13 -19.81
CA ASN A 557 -38.28 -3.66 -18.64
C ASN A 557 -38.09 -2.81 -17.38
N GLY A 558 -37.23 -1.80 -17.41
CA GLY A 558 -36.96 -0.90 -16.28
C GLY A 558 -36.13 -1.54 -15.17
N GLU A 559 -35.48 -2.65 -15.46
CA GLU A 559 -34.65 -3.43 -14.52
C GLU A 559 -33.30 -2.73 -14.29
N ARG A 560 -32.72 -2.15 -15.35
CA ARG A 560 -31.40 -1.49 -15.33
C ARG A 560 -31.31 -0.41 -16.39
N GLY A 561 -30.61 0.68 -16.08
CA GLY A 561 -30.56 1.87 -16.93
C GLY A 561 -29.22 2.59 -16.99
N MET A 562 -28.21 2.17 -16.22
CA MET A 562 -26.89 2.80 -16.22
C MET A 562 -25.80 1.80 -16.60
N PHE A 563 -25.11 2.10 -17.69
CA PHE A 563 -24.07 1.25 -18.25
C PHE A 563 -22.84 2.09 -18.57
N VAL A 564 -21.67 1.51 -18.34
CA VAL A 564 -20.39 2.05 -18.79
C VAL A 564 -19.76 1.00 -19.70
N LYS A 565 -19.35 1.43 -20.89
CA LYS A 565 -18.70 0.59 -21.90
C LYS A 565 -17.38 1.24 -22.29
N THR A 566 -16.44 0.42 -22.72
CA THR A 566 -15.15 0.89 -23.23
C THR A 566 -14.95 0.47 -24.67
N ASN A 567 -14.21 1.27 -25.43
CA ASN A 567 -13.75 0.95 -26.77
C ASN A 567 -14.87 0.52 -27.73
N VAL A 568 -16.01 1.21 -27.66
CA VAL A 568 -17.18 0.88 -28.51
C VAL A 568 -16.87 1.18 -29.97
N TRP A 569 -16.26 2.33 -30.24
CA TRP A 569 -15.94 2.76 -31.60
C TRP A 569 -14.43 2.97 -31.83
N THR A 570 -13.71 3.48 -30.83
CA THR A 570 -12.25 3.69 -30.90
C THR A 570 -11.56 3.30 -29.60
N GLU A 571 -10.25 3.01 -29.65
CA GLU A 571 -9.47 2.64 -28.46
C GLU A 571 -9.28 3.84 -27.50
N GLY A 572 -9.35 3.57 -26.20
CA GLY A 572 -9.27 4.58 -25.14
C GLY A 572 -10.55 5.38 -24.96
N GLN A 573 -11.69 4.80 -25.33
CA GLN A 573 -12.99 5.47 -25.24
C GLN A 573 -13.82 4.93 -24.08
N VAL A 574 -14.50 5.81 -23.35
CA VAL A 574 -15.55 5.49 -22.38
C VAL A 574 -16.90 5.99 -22.90
N VAL A 575 -17.89 5.10 -22.92
CA VAL A 575 -19.27 5.40 -23.29
C VAL A 575 -20.18 5.11 -22.10
N VAL A 576 -20.80 6.14 -21.54
CA VAL A 576 -21.79 6.02 -20.46
C VAL A 576 -23.19 6.12 -21.06
N VAL A 577 -24.04 5.12 -20.82
CA VAL A 577 -25.44 5.14 -21.27
C VAL A 577 -26.34 5.33 -20.07
N LEU A 578 -27.16 6.37 -20.11
CA LEU A 578 -28.17 6.69 -19.11
C LEU A 578 -29.55 6.59 -19.77
N ALA A 579 -30.29 5.54 -19.43
CA ALA A 579 -31.50 5.16 -20.13
C ALA A 579 -32.59 4.65 -19.18
N GLY A 580 -33.80 5.19 -19.29
CA GLY A 580 -35.00 4.64 -18.65
C GLY A 580 -35.93 3.95 -19.64
N GLN A 581 -37.00 3.33 -19.11
CA GLN A 581 -38.12 2.82 -19.92
C GLN A 581 -38.78 3.92 -20.76
N ASP A 582 -38.74 5.15 -20.24
CA ASP A 582 -39.19 6.36 -20.90
C ASP A 582 -38.25 7.53 -20.58
N ARG A 583 -38.57 8.70 -21.14
CA ARG A 583 -37.81 9.95 -20.96
C ARG A 583 -37.70 10.41 -19.49
N TRP A 584 -38.71 10.14 -18.67
CA TRP A 584 -38.68 10.49 -17.24
C TRP A 584 -37.77 9.54 -16.48
N GLY A 585 -37.80 8.25 -16.83
CA GLY A 585 -36.84 7.26 -16.37
C GLY A 585 -35.40 7.66 -16.72
N THR A 586 -35.14 8.08 -17.96
CA THR A 586 -33.84 8.61 -18.39
C THR A 586 -33.42 9.81 -17.55
N GLY A 587 -34.33 10.75 -17.31
CA GLY A 587 -34.08 11.89 -16.41
C GLY A 587 -33.76 11.46 -14.97
N GLY A 588 -34.42 10.40 -14.47
CA GLY A 588 -34.11 9.78 -13.18
C GLY A 588 -32.70 9.22 -13.14
N LYS A 589 -32.31 8.39 -14.12
CA LYS A 589 -30.94 7.84 -14.22
C LYS A 589 -29.90 8.94 -14.34
N THR A 590 -30.19 9.99 -15.09
CA THR A 590 -29.31 11.16 -15.22
C THR A 590 -29.08 11.86 -13.89
N ARG A 591 -30.15 12.06 -13.10
CA ARG A 591 -30.04 12.62 -11.75
C ARG A 591 -29.21 11.73 -10.83
N ASP A 592 -29.49 10.43 -10.84
CA ASP A 592 -28.79 9.50 -9.96
C ASP A 592 -27.31 9.44 -10.35
N TYR A 593 -26.98 9.44 -11.64
CA TYR A 593 -25.60 9.56 -12.14
C TYR A 593 -24.92 10.84 -11.64
N MET A 594 -25.53 12.02 -11.80
CA MET A 594 -24.97 13.28 -11.27
C MET A 594 -24.67 13.21 -9.77
N ASN A 595 -25.57 12.61 -8.98
CA ASN A 595 -25.37 12.46 -7.53
C ASN A 595 -24.19 11.54 -7.16
N GLY A 596 -23.73 10.71 -8.09
CA GLY A 596 -22.57 9.83 -7.92
C GLY A 596 -21.25 10.42 -8.42
N LEU A 597 -21.26 11.60 -9.04
CA LEU A 597 -20.03 12.21 -9.56
C LEU A 597 -19.32 13.01 -8.47
N ASP A 598 -18.02 12.75 -8.34
CA ASP A 598 -17.09 13.47 -7.50
C ASP A 598 -15.73 13.64 -8.22
N GLN A 599 -14.78 14.32 -7.58
CA GLN A 599 -13.45 14.53 -8.14
C GLN A 599 -12.72 13.20 -8.40
N SER A 600 -12.86 12.22 -7.52
CA SER A 600 -12.25 10.89 -7.68
C SER A 600 -12.77 10.17 -8.94
N TYR A 601 -14.07 10.24 -9.24
CA TYR A 601 -14.64 9.70 -10.48
C TYR A 601 -14.05 10.37 -11.72
N LEU A 602 -13.92 11.70 -11.71
CA LEU A 602 -13.36 12.45 -12.83
C LEU A 602 -11.87 12.14 -13.05
N ARG A 603 -11.11 11.98 -11.98
CA ARG A 603 -9.70 11.58 -12.05
C ARG A 603 -9.54 10.24 -12.77
N ILE A 604 -10.36 9.24 -12.45
CA ILE A 604 -10.33 7.93 -13.12
C ILE A 604 -10.56 8.09 -14.64
N LEU A 605 -11.55 8.92 -15.03
CA LEU A 605 -11.83 9.21 -16.44
C LEU A 605 -10.67 9.91 -17.15
N ALA A 606 -10.07 10.90 -16.51
CA ALA A 606 -8.97 11.69 -17.06
C ALA A 606 -7.71 10.83 -17.23
N THR A 607 -7.35 10.05 -16.21
CA THR A 607 -6.20 9.12 -16.23
C THR A 607 -6.35 8.03 -17.28
N PHE A 608 -7.55 7.45 -17.43
CA PHE A 608 -7.80 6.50 -18.51
C PHE A 608 -7.65 7.16 -19.89
N SER A 609 -8.17 8.38 -20.06
CA SER A 609 -8.09 9.10 -21.34
C SER A 609 -6.63 9.44 -21.73
N ALA A 610 -5.78 9.76 -20.75
CA ALA A 610 -4.38 10.10 -20.96
C ALA A 610 -3.46 8.87 -21.15
N SER A 611 -3.76 7.74 -20.50
CA SER A 611 -2.92 6.53 -20.56
C SER A 611 -3.10 5.69 -21.83
N VAL A 612 -4.22 5.89 -22.54
CA VAL A 612 -4.55 5.18 -23.79
C VAL A 612 -4.36 6.08 -25.04
N SER A 613 -4.00 7.35 -24.87
CA SER A 613 -3.49 8.22 -25.94
C SER A 613 -2.02 7.98 -26.20
#